data_AF-A0AAV5D456-F1
#
_entry.id   AF-A0AAV5D456-F1
#
_cell.length_a   1.000
_cell.length_b   1.000
_cell.length_c   1.000
_cell.angle_alpha   90.00
_cell.angle_beta   90.00
_cell.angle_gamma   90.00
#
_symmetry.space_group_name_H-M   'P 1'
#
loop_
_entity.id
_entity.type
_entity.pdbx_description
1 polymer ?
#
loop_
_entity_poly.entity_id
_entity_poly.type
_entity_poly.pdbx_seq_one_letter_code
_entity_poly.pdbx_strand_id
1 'polypeptide(L)'
;MSALPLPQGTIDALEKKNRAFLWAGKDKASGAQCLVAWENVTQPKENGGLGVKNIAVQNQCLLLKLLHRLHYPADSAWATWARSEICVATLKGNLDGTHWQALRCLLPAYQSITMSKVGDGNATDF
;
A
#
# COMPACT_ATOMS: atom_id res chain seq x y z
N MET A 1 0.08 6.99 7.67
CA MET A 1 0.96 5.86 7.29
C MET A 1 0.22 4.59 7.64
N SER A 2 0.03 3.65 6.72
CA SER A 2 -0.46 2.32 7.08
C SER A 2 0.73 1.48 7.49
N ALA A 3 0.70 0.89 8.68
CA ALA A 3 1.73 -0.04 9.12
C ALA A 3 1.41 -1.48 8.72
N LEU A 4 0.16 -1.81 8.37
CA LEU A 4 -0.27 -3.19 8.14
C LEU A 4 -1.08 -3.34 6.85
N PRO A 5 -1.04 -4.53 6.21
CA PRO A 5 -1.98 -4.87 5.16
C PRO A 5 -3.39 -4.91 5.75
N LEU A 6 -4.34 -4.24 5.10
CA LEU A 6 -5.73 -4.29 5.54
C LEU A 6 -6.36 -5.62 5.13
N PRO A 7 -7.10 -6.30 6.04
CA PRO A 7 -7.90 -7.45 5.65
C PRO A 7 -8.96 -7.07 4.61
N GLN A 8 -9.26 -7.99 3.70
CA GLN A 8 -10.23 -7.74 2.62
C GLN A 8 -11.59 -7.29 3.16
N GLY A 9 -12.09 -7.93 4.22
CA GLY A 9 -13.38 -7.53 4.83
C GLY A 9 -13.39 -6.10 5.37
N THR A 10 -12.24 -5.55 5.81
CA THR A 10 -12.13 -4.15 6.21
C THR A 10 -12.21 -3.22 5.01
N ILE A 11 -11.55 -3.58 3.92
CA ILE A 11 -11.62 -2.83 2.65
C ILE A 11 -13.07 -2.81 2.15
N ASP A 12 -13.73 -3.97 2.10
CA ASP A 12 -15.11 -4.11 1.64
C ASP A 12 -16.09 -3.30 2.51
N ALA A 13 -15.89 -3.31 3.83
CA ALA A 13 -16.72 -2.54 4.75
C ALA A 13 -16.56 -1.02 4.54
N LEU A 14 -15.35 -0.55 4.27
CA LEU A 14 -15.10 0.86 3.97
C LEU A 14 -15.67 1.24 2.60
N GLU A 15 -15.50 0.41 1.58
CA GLU A 15 -16.10 0.65 0.26
C GLU A 15 -17.62 0.67 0.32
N LYS A 16 -18.23 -0.23 1.11
CA LYS A 16 -19.68 -0.23 1.34
C LYS A 16 -20.16 1.09 1.94
N LYS A 17 -19.44 1.64 2.91
CA LYS A 17 -19.76 2.96 3.49
C LYS A 17 -19.58 4.09 2.47
N ASN A 18 -18.51 4.06 1.68
CA ASN A 18 -18.29 5.06 0.63
C ASN A 18 -19.39 5.02 -0.44
N ARG A 19 -19.82 3.83 -0.86
CA ARG A 19 -20.95 3.63 -1.78
C ARG A 19 -22.26 4.15 -1.20
N ALA A 20 -22.52 3.85 0.08
CA ALA A 20 -23.73 4.29 0.77
C ALA A 20 -23.80 5.83 0.87
N PHE A 21 -22.69 6.46 1.22
CA PHE A 21 -22.56 7.91 1.24
C PHE A 21 -22.79 8.52 -0.14
N LEU A 22 -22.09 8.01 -1.16
CA LEU A 22 -22.10 8.58 -2.51
C LEU A 22 -23.47 8.47 -3.19
N TRP A 23 -24.14 7.32 -3.05
CA TRP A 23 -25.36 7.01 -3.81
C TRP A 23 -26.66 7.21 -3.05
N ALA A 24 -26.65 7.08 -1.72
CA ALA A 24 -27.86 7.12 -0.92
C ALA A 24 -27.89 8.26 0.10
N GLY A 25 -26.75 8.91 0.39
CA GLY A 25 -26.63 9.90 1.47
C GLY A 25 -27.00 9.34 2.85
N LYS A 26 -26.94 8.01 3.02
CA LYS A 26 -27.39 7.25 4.19
C LYS A 26 -26.37 6.17 4.53
N ASP A 27 -26.57 5.48 5.66
CA ASP A 27 -25.67 4.42 6.13
C ASP A 27 -25.62 3.17 5.23
N LYS A 28 -26.63 2.97 4.39
CA LYS A 28 -26.71 1.83 3.46
C LYS A 28 -27.20 2.32 2.09
N ALA A 29 -26.59 1.78 1.03
CA ALA A 29 -27.13 1.84 -0.32
C ALA A 29 -27.59 0.44 -0.76
N SER A 30 -28.71 0.38 -1.47
CA SER A 30 -29.12 -0.80 -2.24
C SER A 30 -28.50 -0.78 -3.63
N GLY A 31 -28.38 -1.94 -4.29
CA GLY A 31 -27.79 -2.03 -5.63
C GLY A 31 -28.50 -1.18 -6.68
N ALA A 32 -29.82 -0.96 -6.55
CA ALA A 32 -30.61 -0.12 -7.43
C ALA A 32 -30.25 1.39 -7.35
N GLN A 33 -29.54 1.81 -6.30
CA GLN A 33 -29.11 3.20 -6.12
C GLN A 33 -27.72 3.46 -6.74
N CYS A 34 -26.96 2.41 -7.07
CA CYS A 34 -25.63 2.54 -7.65
C CYS A 34 -25.73 2.79 -9.17
N LEU A 35 -25.61 4.05 -9.58
CA LEU A 35 -25.75 4.43 -11.00
C LEU A 35 -24.50 4.11 -11.85
N VAL A 36 -23.34 3.95 -11.20
CA VAL A 36 -22.06 3.70 -11.87
C VAL A 36 -21.33 2.57 -11.16
N ALA A 37 -20.73 1.67 -11.93
CA ALA A 37 -19.86 0.61 -11.42
C ALA A 37 -18.72 1.20 -10.57
N TRP A 38 -18.40 0.57 -9.44
CA TRP A 38 -17.45 1.13 -8.48
C TRP A 38 -16.04 1.22 -9.06
N GLU A 39 -15.69 0.29 -9.94
CA GLU A 39 -14.44 0.25 -10.69
C GLU A 39 -14.27 1.55 -11.51
N ASN A 40 -15.34 2.06 -12.11
CA ASN A 40 -15.34 3.31 -12.87
C ASN A 40 -15.31 4.55 -11.96
N VAL A 41 -16.02 4.50 -10.82
CA VAL A 41 -16.01 5.57 -9.81
C VAL A 41 -14.58 5.86 -9.32
N THR A 42 -13.77 4.81 -9.16
CA THR A 42 -12.39 4.93 -8.66
C THR A 42 -11.35 5.32 -9.71
N GLN A 43 -11.72 5.40 -10.99
CA GLN A 43 -10.82 5.88 -12.03
C GLN A 43 -10.52 7.38 -11.86
N PRO A 44 -9.35 7.86 -12.35
CA PRO A 44 -9.07 9.27 -12.46
C PRO A 44 -10.15 10.02 -13.25
N LYS A 45 -10.36 11.30 -12.94
CA LYS A 45 -11.32 12.16 -13.67
C LYS A 45 -10.98 12.28 -15.15
N GLU A 46 -9.69 12.29 -15.47
CA GLU A 46 -9.16 12.32 -16.85
C GLU A 46 -9.59 11.08 -17.66
N ASN A 47 -9.83 9.96 -16.98
CA ASN A 47 -10.30 8.70 -17.57
C ASN A 47 -11.83 8.54 -17.46
N GLY A 48 -12.57 9.61 -17.16
CA GLY A 48 -14.03 9.59 -17.04
C GLY A 48 -14.57 9.05 -15.70
N GLY A 49 -13.70 8.84 -14.71
CA GLY A 49 -14.10 8.44 -13.35
C GLY A 49 -14.44 9.63 -12.45
N LEU A 50 -14.77 9.34 -11.18
CA LEU A 50 -15.01 10.38 -10.16
C LEU A 50 -13.76 10.73 -9.35
N GLY A 51 -12.66 10.00 -9.53
CA GLY A 51 -11.41 10.21 -8.80
C GLY A 51 -11.47 9.76 -7.33
N VAL A 52 -12.42 8.89 -6.97
CA VAL A 52 -12.48 8.31 -5.63
C VAL A 52 -11.31 7.34 -5.46
N LYS A 53 -10.60 7.40 -4.34
CA LYS A 53 -9.46 6.51 -4.13
C LYS A 53 -9.92 5.06 -3.97
N ASN A 54 -9.33 4.16 -4.75
CA ASN A 54 -9.42 2.73 -4.49
C ASN A 54 -8.63 2.42 -3.20
N ILE A 55 -9.32 1.91 -2.18
CA ILE A 55 -8.75 1.69 -0.84
C ILE A 55 -7.70 0.59 -0.85
N ALA A 56 -7.91 -0.48 -1.63
CA ALA A 56 -6.96 -1.57 -1.75
C ALA A 56 -5.64 -1.08 -2.36
N VAL A 57 -5.72 -0.35 -3.47
CA VAL A 57 -4.55 0.26 -4.12
C VAL A 57 -3.87 1.26 -3.19
N GLN A 58 -4.65 2.10 -2.49
CA GLN A 58 -4.08 3.05 -1.54
C GLN A 58 -3.34 2.34 -0.39
N ASN A 59 -3.85 1.23 0.12
CA ASN A 59 -3.16 0.44 1.15
C ASN A 59 -1.83 -0.13 0.63
N GLN A 60 -1.81 -0.69 -0.58
CA GLN A 60 -0.58 -1.16 -1.22
C GLN A 60 0.43 -0.02 -1.42
N CYS A 61 0.00 1.14 -1.89
CA CYS A 61 0.87 2.31 -2.03
C CYS A 61 1.47 2.77 -0.69
N LEU A 62 0.70 2.68 0.41
CA LEU A 62 1.20 3.02 1.74
C LEU A 62 2.25 2.00 2.23
N LEU A 63 2.09 0.72 1.90
CA LEU A 63 3.08 -0.32 2.18
C LEU A 63 4.33 -0.15 1.31
N LEU A 64 4.18 0.21 0.03
CA LEU A 64 5.32 0.57 -0.84
C LEU A 64 6.08 1.79 -0.30
N LYS A 65 5.37 2.78 0.26
CA LYS A 65 6.01 3.93 0.93
C LYS A 65 6.77 3.50 2.20
N LEU A 66 6.28 2.48 2.90
CA LEU A 66 6.97 1.90 4.06
C LEU A 66 8.23 1.14 3.63
N LEU A 67 8.16 0.35 2.55
CA LEU A 67 9.34 -0.25 1.89
C LEU A 67 10.35 0.81 1.50
N HIS A 68 9.89 1.88 0.85
CA HIS A 68 10.78 2.98 0.46
C HIS A 68 11.54 3.54 1.67
N ARG A 69 10.87 3.74 2.80
CA ARG A 69 11.52 4.18 4.04
C ARG A 69 12.56 3.17 4.54
N LEU A 70 12.32 1.88 4.38
CA LEU A 70 13.28 0.84 4.74
C LEU A 70 14.55 0.92 3.88
N HIS A 71 14.42 1.23 2.59
CA HIS A 71 15.55 1.38 1.66
C HIS A 71 16.21 2.76 1.70
N TYR A 72 15.50 3.79 2.15
CA TYR A 72 16.01 5.16 2.16
C TYR A 72 16.92 5.42 3.37
N PRO A 73 18.12 6.01 3.21
CA PRO A 73 19.13 6.14 4.27
C PRO A 73 18.79 7.15 5.38
N ALA A 74 17.51 7.51 5.58
CA ALA A 74 17.11 8.40 6.66
C ALA A 74 17.08 7.71 8.03
N ASP A 75 17.26 8.51 9.08
CA ASP A 75 17.11 8.13 10.47
C ASP A 75 15.66 7.78 10.81
N SER A 76 15.32 6.51 10.66
CA SER A 76 14.08 5.94 11.16
C SER A 76 14.41 4.79 12.08
N ALA A 77 14.11 4.93 13.38
CA ALA A 77 14.36 3.88 14.37
C ALA A 77 13.78 2.52 13.95
N TRP A 78 12.57 2.52 13.35
CA TRP A 78 11.96 1.32 12.78
C TRP A 78 12.78 0.74 11.63
N ALA A 79 13.27 1.57 10.70
CA ALA A 79 14.07 1.09 9.59
C ALA A 79 15.43 0.56 10.07
N THR A 80 16.09 1.24 11.00
CA THR A 80 17.36 0.78 11.59
C THR A 80 17.20 -0.58 12.27
N TRP A 81 16.17 -0.75 13.09
CA TRP A 81 15.86 -2.04 13.70
C TRP A 81 15.50 -3.11 12.66
N ALA A 82 14.67 -2.79 11.67
CA ALA A 82 14.33 -3.77 10.64
C ALA A 82 15.58 -4.23 9.89
N ARG A 83 16.47 -3.31 9.49
CA ARG A 83 17.73 -3.62 8.81
C ARG A 83 18.65 -4.55 9.61
N SER A 84 18.62 -4.50 10.96
CA SER A 84 19.43 -5.42 11.78
C SER A 84 18.88 -6.86 11.80
N GLU A 85 17.62 -7.08 11.42
CA GLU A 85 16.96 -8.39 11.50
C GLU A 85 16.77 -9.07 10.14
N ILE A 86 16.85 -8.32 9.03
CA ILE A 86 16.60 -8.84 7.67
C ILE A 86 17.62 -8.34 6.64
N CYS A 87 17.86 -9.17 5.63
CA CYS A 87 18.53 -8.75 4.40
C CYS A 87 17.62 -7.79 3.62
N VAL A 88 17.98 -6.51 3.55
CA VAL A 88 17.15 -5.45 2.93
C VAL A 88 16.85 -5.73 1.46
N ALA A 89 17.77 -6.37 0.72
CA ALA A 89 17.59 -6.67 -0.70
C ALA A 89 16.50 -7.72 -0.97
N THR A 90 16.29 -8.66 -0.03
CA THR A 90 15.37 -9.80 -0.21
C THR A 90 14.21 -9.78 0.80
N LEU A 91 14.30 -8.95 1.83
CA LEU A 91 13.50 -8.93 3.04
C LEU A 91 13.42 -10.28 3.76
N LYS A 92 14.38 -11.19 3.54
CA LYS A 92 14.49 -12.47 4.27
C LYS A 92 15.32 -12.28 5.54
N GLY A 93 14.98 -12.99 6.61
CA GLY A 93 15.67 -12.94 7.89
C GLY A 93 14.76 -13.41 9.01
N ASN A 94 14.96 -12.88 10.22
CA ASN A 94 14.26 -13.34 11.42
C ASN A 94 12.83 -12.81 11.56
N LEU A 95 12.40 -11.92 10.65
CA LEU A 95 11.09 -11.29 10.71
C LEU A 95 10.07 -12.05 9.88
N ASP A 96 9.07 -12.61 10.55
CA ASP A 96 7.99 -13.37 9.92
C ASP A 96 6.60 -12.84 10.26
N GLY A 97 5.59 -13.41 9.59
CA GLY A 97 4.19 -13.04 9.75
C GLY A 97 3.60 -12.30 8.56
N THR A 98 2.29 -12.05 8.65
CA THR A 98 1.47 -11.53 7.54
C THR A 98 1.95 -10.16 7.04
N HIS A 99 2.47 -9.31 7.94
CA HIS A 99 3.04 -8.02 7.58
C HIS A 99 4.26 -8.17 6.65
N TRP A 100 5.27 -8.93 7.08
CA TRP A 100 6.50 -9.13 6.31
C TRP A 100 6.28 -9.92 5.02
N GLN A 101 5.33 -10.86 5.03
CA GLN A 101 4.87 -11.53 3.81
C GLN A 101 4.26 -10.54 2.81
N ALA A 102 3.39 -9.63 3.25
CA ALA A 102 2.82 -8.60 2.38
C ALA A 102 3.89 -7.67 1.80
N LEU A 103 4.86 -7.25 2.61
CA LEU A 103 6.01 -6.45 2.15
C LEU A 103 6.86 -7.20 1.12
N ARG A 104 7.14 -8.49 1.33
CA ARG A 104 7.85 -9.35 0.36
C ARG A 104 7.08 -9.49 -0.96
N CYS A 105 5.76 -9.64 -0.92
CA CYS A 105 4.94 -9.69 -2.13
C CYS A 105 4.98 -8.37 -2.93
N LEU A 106 5.15 -7.23 -2.26
CA LEU A 106 5.25 -5.92 -2.90
C LEU A 106 6.68 -5.54 -3.32
N LEU A 107 7.69 -6.24 -2.81
CA LEU A 107 9.10 -5.94 -3.09
C LEU A 107 9.44 -5.95 -4.60
N PRO A 108 8.98 -6.91 -5.43
CA PRO A 108 9.25 -6.87 -6.87
C PRO A 108 8.68 -5.64 -7.56
N ALA A 109 7.47 -5.22 -7.16
CA ALA A 109 6.84 -4.00 -7.67
C ALA A 109 7.60 -2.75 -7.22
N TYR A 110 8.12 -2.72 -6.00
CA TYR A 110 8.99 -1.65 -5.53
C TYR A 110 10.30 -1.57 -6.34
N GLN A 111 10.94 -2.72 -6.57
CA GLN A 111 12.19 -2.81 -7.33
C GLN A 111 12.01 -2.42 -8.80
N SER A 112 10.85 -2.65 -9.40
CA SER A 112 10.59 -2.27 -10.80
C SER A 112 10.35 -0.77 -10.99
N ILE A 113 9.91 -0.06 -9.94
CA ILE A 113 9.62 1.39 -9.98
C ILE A 113 10.70 2.24 -9.32
N THR A 114 11.77 1.64 -8.81
CA THR A 114 12.88 2.36 -8.17
C THR A 114 14.22 1.99 -8.79
N MET A 115 15.20 2.88 -8.61
CA MET A 115 16.56 2.70 -9.12
C MET A 115 17.56 2.97 -8.00
N SER A 116 18.50 2.05 -7.82
CA SER A 116 19.64 2.24 -6.94
C SER A 116 20.78 2.88 -7.72
N LYS A 117 21.31 4.00 -7.21
CA LYS A 117 22.54 4.59 -7.73
C LYS A 117 23.72 4.08 -6.91
N VAL A 118 24.71 3.48 -7.57
CA VAL A 118 25.95 3.07 -6.91
C VAL A 118 26.68 4.33 -6.43
N GLY A 119 26.93 4.38 -5.12
CA GLY A 119 27.63 5.48 -4.45
C GLY A 119 29.08 5.13 -4.13
N ASP A 120 29.59 5.72 -3.06
CA ASP A 120 30.96 5.56 -2.52
C ASP A 120 31.16 4.30 -1.67
N GLY A 121 30.12 3.46 -1.54
CA GLY A 121 30.19 2.21 -0.78
C GLY A 121 29.90 2.36 0.72
N ASN A 122 29.83 3.57 1.26
CA ASN A 122 29.67 3.81 2.71
C ASN A 122 28.35 3.28 3.30
N ALA A 123 27.33 3.10 2.46
CA ALA A 123 26.02 2.56 2.85
C ALA A 123 25.77 1.13 2.31
N THR A 124 26.83 0.41 1.93
CA THR A 124 26.73 -0.96 1.38
C THR A 124 26.95 -1.97 2.51
N ASP A 125 25.93 -2.74 2.86
CA ASP A 125 26.06 -3.89 3.75
C ASP A 125 26.46 -5.14 2.94
N PHE A 126 27.53 -5.83 3.37
CA PHE A 126 28.03 -7.09 2.80
C PHE A 126 27.40 -8.32 3.48
#